data_AF-A0A2D7Y2Y8-F1
#
_entry.id   AF-A0A2D7Y2Y8-F1
#
_cell.length_a   1.000
_cell.length_b   1.000
_cell.length_c   1.000
_cell.angle_alpha   90.00
_cell.angle_beta   90.00
_cell.angle_gamma   90.00
#
_symmetry.space_group_name_H-M   'P 1'
#
loop_
_entity.id
_entity.type
_entity.pdbx_description
1 polymer ?
#
loop_
_entity_poly.entity_id
_entity_poly.type
_entity_poly.pdbx_seq_one_letter_code
_entity_poly.pdbx_strand_id
1 'polypeptide(L)'
;MILSELAGLALSEAPGFDADAATSAYLATLDGAARDRSDSYFEGGYWLILVNALVSLAVAWVLLQSGFARKVRDKVEAWMPWRWLAIPLFVIAWSLASALLSFPLTVYEGFFREHAFNLSTMSLTGWVVEWAMQLLVSTIMGALFLTVFYVMIRLAKAAWWLWGAGIAIVFMAFALLIAPVYIEPLFNDYTPMEEGELRDDILAIAHANGIPADDVYVFDVSRQSNRITANVSGLFGTTRIALSDTLVDQTDPDEVLAVMGHEMGHYVLNHIWEMFVYFGVLLALGLAFADGLFKWANMAFGKSWGVKDIGDIAGLPLLSACLTVFFLVTTPVYNRIVYTNEAEADIFGLNSAREPDGFATVALRLSSYRKIEPSAWEEFVFFDHPSGHSRVAMAMDWKAGQLDMGADDQTADLRIDRAEQIAAELEAANSD
;
A
#
# COMPACT_ATOMS: atom_id res chain seq x y z
N MET A 1 -36.75 -53.34 -27.96
CA MET A 1 -35.39 -53.66 -27.48
C MET A 1 -34.34 -52.63 -27.84
N ILE A 2 -34.58 -51.71 -28.81
CA ILE A 2 -33.59 -50.66 -29.19
C ILE A 2 -33.92 -49.28 -28.57
N LEU A 3 -35.14 -49.07 -28.05
CA LEU A 3 -35.55 -47.81 -27.42
C LEU A 3 -35.27 -47.73 -25.91
N SER A 4 -34.85 -48.82 -25.27
CA SER A 4 -34.47 -48.85 -23.84
C SER A 4 -32.98 -48.59 -23.60
N GLU A 5 -32.13 -48.71 -24.63
CA GLU A 5 -30.68 -48.44 -24.52
C GLU A 5 -30.33 -46.95 -24.73
N LEU A 6 -31.22 -46.16 -25.35
CA LEU A 6 -31.05 -44.71 -25.52
C LEU A 6 -31.39 -43.90 -24.25
N ALA A 7 -32.02 -44.52 -23.25
CA ALA A 7 -32.27 -43.90 -21.95
C ALA A 7 -31.08 -44.05 -20.96
N GLY A 8 -30.03 -44.78 -21.37
CA GLY A 8 -28.80 -44.98 -20.60
C GLY A 8 -27.68 -43.97 -20.91
N LEU A 9 -27.94 -43.02 -21.83
CA LEU A 9 -27.08 -41.87 -22.09
C LEU A 9 -27.69 -40.62 -21.44
N ALA A 10 -28.13 -40.73 -20.18
CA ALA A 10 -27.92 -39.61 -19.29
C ALA A 10 -26.39 -39.51 -19.19
N LEU A 11 -25.81 -38.54 -19.88
CA LEU A 11 -24.46 -38.07 -19.58
C LEU A 11 -24.41 -37.97 -18.06
N SER A 12 -23.70 -38.89 -17.42
CA SER A 12 -23.05 -38.60 -16.17
C SER A 12 -22.09 -37.47 -16.52
N GLU A 13 -22.58 -36.23 -16.55
CA GLU A 13 -21.70 -35.08 -16.38
C GLU A 13 -20.87 -35.46 -15.15
N ALA A 14 -19.55 -35.55 -15.34
CA ALA A 14 -18.65 -35.59 -14.21
C ALA A 14 -19.09 -34.47 -13.26
N PRO A 15 -19.07 -34.68 -11.94
CA PRO A 15 -19.36 -33.57 -11.03
C PRO A 15 -18.48 -32.40 -11.48
N GLY A 16 -19.12 -31.28 -11.84
CA GLY A 16 -18.42 -30.06 -12.22
C GLY A 16 -17.42 -29.70 -11.14
N PHE A 17 -16.36 -28.99 -11.52
CA PHE A 17 -15.34 -28.55 -10.57
C PHE A 17 -16.00 -27.84 -9.37
N ASP A 18 -15.75 -28.34 -8.16
CA ASP A 18 -16.33 -27.83 -6.92
C ASP A 18 -15.41 -26.75 -6.33
N ALA A 19 -15.75 -25.48 -6.62
CA ALA A 19 -14.96 -24.33 -6.18
C ALA A 19 -14.86 -24.24 -4.64
N ASP A 20 -15.96 -24.47 -3.92
CA ASP A 20 -15.98 -24.40 -2.46
C ASP A 20 -15.06 -25.47 -1.83
N ALA A 21 -15.08 -26.68 -2.38
CA ALA A 21 -14.19 -27.75 -1.96
C ALA A 21 -12.72 -27.44 -2.27
N ALA A 22 -12.44 -26.88 -3.45
CA ALA A 22 -11.09 -26.48 -3.85
C ALA A 22 -10.54 -25.35 -2.98
N THR A 23 -11.35 -24.33 -2.69
CA THR A 23 -11.01 -23.24 -1.77
C THR A 23 -10.71 -23.79 -0.38
N SER A 24 -11.58 -24.67 0.13
CA SER A 24 -11.36 -25.31 1.43
C SER A 24 -10.06 -26.12 1.47
N ALA A 25 -9.71 -26.81 0.38
CA ALA A 25 -8.47 -27.58 0.27
C ALA A 25 -7.22 -26.68 0.33
N TYR A 26 -7.21 -25.55 -0.37
CA TYR A 26 -6.12 -24.57 -0.29
C TYR A 26 -5.99 -23.95 1.10
N LEU A 27 -7.11 -23.52 1.70
CA LEU A 27 -7.07 -22.88 3.01
C LEU A 27 -6.65 -23.85 4.13
N ALA A 28 -6.94 -25.14 3.97
CA ALA A 28 -6.54 -26.17 4.91
C ALA A 28 -5.02 -26.41 4.95
N THR A 29 -4.25 -25.98 3.94
CA THR A 29 -2.79 -26.13 3.96
C THR A 29 -2.11 -25.12 4.88
N LEU A 30 -2.78 -24.00 5.19
CA LEU A 30 -2.26 -22.98 6.09
C LEU A 30 -2.88 -23.12 7.48
N ASP A 31 -2.26 -23.94 8.32
CA ASP A 31 -2.67 -24.17 9.69
C ASP A 31 -1.55 -23.87 10.72
N GLY A 32 -1.82 -24.20 11.98
CA GLY A 32 -0.82 -24.20 13.04
C GLY A 32 -0.07 -22.88 13.24
N ALA A 33 1.25 -22.99 13.36
CA ALA A 33 2.12 -21.90 13.77
C ALA A 33 2.29 -20.82 12.67
N ALA A 34 2.27 -21.21 11.40
CA ALA A 34 2.33 -20.27 10.28
C ALA A 34 1.11 -19.34 10.28
N ARG A 35 -0.09 -19.91 10.46
CA ARG A 35 -1.33 -19.14 10.55
C ARG A 35 -1.37 -18.21 11.76
N ASP A 36 -1.06 -18.72 12.96
CA ASP A 36 -1.08 -17.92 14.18
C ASP A 36 -0.13 -16.71 14.09
N ARG A 37 1.02 -16.88 13.43
CA ARG A 37 1.98 -15.79 13.20
C ARG A 37 1.48 -14.77 12.19
N SER A 38 0.90 -15.22 11.07
CA SER A 38 0.24 -14.35 10.10
C SER A 38 -0.77 -13.43 10.77
N ASP A 39 -1.69 -14.04 11.53
CA ASP A 39 -2.75 -13.34 12.25
C ASP A 39 -2.16 -12.37 13.27
N SER A 40 -1.18 -12.82 14.07
CA SER A 40 -0.49 -11.96 15.05
C SER A 40 0.20 -10.75 14.43
N TYR A 41 0.85 -10.92 13.27
CA TYR A 41 1.45 -9.80 12.54
C TYR A 41 0.36 -8.81 12.15
N PHE A 42 -0.65 -9.29 11.43
CA PHE A 42 -1.66 -8.46 10.81
C PHE A 42 -2.54 -7.74 11.84
N GLU A 43 -2.98 -8.45 12.89
CA GLU A 43 -3.76 -7.89 14.00
C GLU A 43 -2.96 -6.85 14.81
N GLY A 44 -1.63 -7.02 14.92
CA GLY A 44 -0.75 -5.98 15.43
C GLY A 44 -0.90 -4.68 14.65
N GLY A 45 -1.06 -4.77 13.32
CA GLY A 45 -1.33 -3.64 12.43
C GLY A 45 -2.59 -2.85 12.80
N TYR A 46 -3.66 -3.51 13.25
CA TYR A 46 -4.89 -2.84 13.68
C TYR A 46 -4.63 -1.85 14.82
N TRP A 47 -3.84 -2.30 15.80
CA TRP A 47 -3.47 -1.47 16.95
C TRP A 47 -2.47 -0.39 16.57
N LEU A 48 -1.56 -0.66 15.63
CA LEU A 48 -0.61 0.32 15.15
C LEU A 48 -1.29 1.52 14.49
N ILE A 49 -2.45 1.37 13.84
CA ILE A 49 -3.23 2.51 13.34
C ILE A 49 -3.57 3.49 14.47
N LEU A 50 -4.10 2.97 15.58
CA LEU A 50 -4.45 3.77 16.75
C LEU A 50 -3.21 4.33 17.46
N VAL A 51 -2.19 3.50 17.67
CA VAL A 51 -0.95 3.91 18.35
C VAL A 51 -0.22 5.01 17.56
N ASN A 52 -0.13 4.90 16.23
CA ASN A 52 0.44 5.93 15.37
C ASN A 52 -0.33 7.24 15.46
N ALA A 53 -1.66 7.18 15.49
CA ALA A 53 -2.49 8.37 15.66
C ALA A 53 -2.25 9.01 17.04
N LEU A 54 -2.25 8.22 18.11
CA LEU A 54 -2.01 8.71 19.47
C LEU A 54 -0.61 9.32 19.63
N VAL A 55 0.42 8.68 19.09
CA VAL A 55 1.79 9.22 19.10
C VAL A 55 1.85 10.51 18.28
N SER A 56 1.24 10.57 17.10
CA SER A 56 1.19 11.81 16.29
C SER A 56 0.52 12.97 17.03
N LEU A 57 -0.60 12.69 17.72
CA LEU A 57 -1.29 13.68 18.57
C LEU A 57 -0.43 14.09 19.77
N ALA A 58 0.27 13.15 20.40
CA ALA A 58 1.17 13.43 21.52
C ALA A 58 2.38 14.28 21.08
N VAL A 59 2.99 13.97 19.93
CA VAL A 59 4.07 14.77 19.34
C VAL A 59 3.58 16.19 19.07
N ALA A 60 2.45 16.35 18.38
CA ALA A 60 1.87 17.66 18.12
C ALA A 60 1.63 18.45 19.42
N TRP A 61 1.04 17.80 20.42
CA TRP A 61 0.80 18.39 21.73
C TRP A 61 2.10 18.81 22.44
N VAL A 62 3.14 17.97 22.46
CA VAL A 62 4.45 18.29 23.05
C VAL A 62 5.08 19.51 22.37
N LEU A 63 5.04 19.58 21.04
CA LEU A 63 5.63 20.68 20.26
C LEU A 63 4.90 22.02 20.49
N LEU A 64 3.58 21.97 20.69
CA LEU A 64 2.76 23.15 21.02
C LEU A 64 2.93 23.56 22.49
N GLN A 65 2.82 22.61 23.43
CA GLN A 65 2.79 22.87 24.86
C GLN A 65 4.15 23.31 25.42
N SER A 66 5.25 22.77 24.90
CA SER A 66 6.61 23.22 25.26
C SER A 66 6.95 24.63 24.73
N GLY A 67 6.09 25.16 23.86
CA GLY A 67 6.32 26.38 23.10
C GLY A 67 7.41 26.23 22.04
N PHE A 68 7.83 25.01 21.70
CA PHE A 68 8.83 24.75 20.66
C PHE A 68 8.44 25.42 19.34
N ALA A 69 7.22 25.15 18.85
CA ALA A 69 6.74 25.71 17.58
C ALA A 69 6.82 27.24 17.57
N ARG A 70 6.29 27.89 18.62
CA ARG A 70 6.36 29.35 18.79
C ARG A 70 7.81 29.87 18.80
N LYS A 71 8.68 29.27 19.60
CA LYS A 71 10.09 29.68 19.76
C LYS A 71 10.87 29.56 18.46
N VAL A 72 10.68 28.46 17.73
CA VAL A 72 11.32 28.23 16.43
C VAL A 72 10.85 29.27 15.43
N ARG A 73 9.54 29.48 15.28
CA ARG A 73 8.99 30.53 14.41
C ARG A 73 9.59 31.89 14.76
N ASP A 74 9.50 32.31 16.01
CA ASP A 74 9.95 33.64 16.45
C ASP A 74 11.45 33.84 16.23
N LYS A 75 12.26 32.80 16.49
CA LYS A 75 13.70 32.85 16.25
C LYS A 75 14.04 32.95 14.77
N VAL A 76 13.39 32.13 13.93
CA VAL A 76 13.61 32.14 12.48
C VAL A 76 13.16 33.48 11.88
N GLU A 77 11.99 33.99 12.26
CA GLU A 77 11.50 35.29 11.79
C GLU A 77 12.37 36.47 12.26
N ALA A 78 13.00 36.37 13.44
CA ALA A 78 13.93 37.38 13.94
C ALA A 78 15.29 37.34 13.22
N TRP A 79 15.75 36.16 12.80
CA TRP A 79 17.07 35.97 12.18
C TRP A 79 17.04 36.17 10.66
N MET A 80 15.89 35.97 10.01
CA MET A 80 15.76 36.01 8.56
C MET A 80 15.03 37.26 8.07
N PRO A 81 15.69 38.17 7.31
CA PRO A 81 15.03 39.33 6.72
C PRO A 81 14.03 38.94 5.63
N TRP A 82 14.23 37.77 5.00
CA TRP A 82 13.37 37.23 3.96
C TRP A 82 12.30 36.30 4.55
N ARG A 83 11.12 36.86 4.81
CA ARG A 83 9.99 36.15 5.45
C ARG A 83 9.54 34.87 4.74
N TRP A 84 9.83 34.72 3.45
CA TRP A 84 9.51 33.50 2.69
C TRP A 84 10.44 32.32 3.01
N LEU A 85 11.67 32.57 3.47
CA LEU A 85 12.59 31.53 3.94
C LEU A 85 12.31 31.07 5.38
N ALA A 86 11.42 31.75 6.09
CA ALA A 86 11.08 31.35 7.45
C ALA A 86 10.30 30.02 7.51
N ILE A 87 9.44 29.76 6.52
CA ILE A 87 8.66 28.52 6.43
C ILE A 87 9.55 27.29 6.23
N PRO A 88 10.43 27.21 5.20
CA PRO A 88 11.23 26.01 4.98
C PRO A 88 12.17 25.71 6.15
N LEU A 89 12.75 26.73 6.79
CA LEU A 89 13.58 26.54 7.99
C LEU A 89 12.77 26.05 9.20
N PHE A 90 11.55 26.56 9.38
CA PHE A 90 10.64 26.03 10.39
C PHE A 90 10.32 24.56 10.12
N VAL A 91 10.00 24.22 8.86
CA VAL A 91 9.65 22.85 8.47
C VAL A 91 10.78 21.87 8.75
N ILE A 92 12.03 22.24 8.46
CA ILE A 92 13.20 21.43 8.82
C ILE A 92 13.29 21.19 10.33
N ALA A 93 13.15 22.26 11.13
CA ALA A 93 13.21 22.11 12.58
C ALA A 93 12.05 21.28 13.14
N TRP A 94 10.85 21.46 12.58
CA TRP A 94 9.65 20.72 12.95
C TRP A 94 9.74 19.24 12.54
N SER A 95 10.22 18.93 11.33
CA SER A 95 10.37 17.56 10.85
C SER A 95 11.39 16.79 11.68
N LEU A 96 12.55 17.39 11.98
CA LEU A 96 13.57 16.77 12.82
C LEU A 96 13.08 16.54 14.26
N ALA A 97 12.37 17.51 14.85
CA ALA A 97 11.82 17.36 16.19
C ALA A 97 10.72 16.28 16.23
N SER A 98 9.86 16.23 15.21
CA SER A 98 8.81 15.22 15.11
C SER A 98 9.41 13.83 14.91
N ALA A 99 10.38 13.70 14.01
CA ALA A 99 11.10 12.45 13.75
C ALA A 99 11.80 11.94 15.01
N LEU A 100 12.44 12.81 15.80
CA LEU A 100 13.07 12.42 17.05
C LEU A 100 12.06 11.92 18.09
N LEU A 101 10.91 12.59 18.20
CA LEU A 101 9.88 12.22 19.18
C LEU A 101 9.14 10.94 18.80
N SER A 102 8.94 10.68 17.50
CA SER A 102 8.33 9.44 17.00
C SER A 102 9.33 8.29 16.83
N PHE A 103 10.63 8.57 16.86
CA PHE A 103 11.69 7.62 16.54
C PHE A 103 11.57 6.27 17.27
N PRO A 104 11.25 6.20 18.58
CA PRO A 104 11.12 4.90 19.25
C PRO A 104 10.06 3.99 18.60
N LEU A 105 8.92 4.56 18.23
CA LEU A 105 7.87 3.83 17.52
C LEU A 105 8.30 3.49 16.10
N THR A 106 8.95 4.43 15.39
CA THR A 106 9.46 4.19 14.04
C THR A 106 10.48 3.04 13.98
N VAL A 107 11.39 2.94 14.94
CA VAL A 107 12.36 1.83 15.04
C VAL A 107 11.65 0.53 15.42
N TYR A 108 10.68 0.58 16.33
CA TYR A 108 9.90 -0.60 16.67
C TYR A 108 9.17 -1.16 15.46
N GLU A 109 8.40 -0.31 14.75
CA GLU A 109 7.60 -0.74 13.60
C GLU A 109 8.46 -1.15 12.42
N GLY A 110 9.43 -0.31 12.02
CA GLY A 110 10.19 -0.52 10.79
C GLY A 110 11.38 -1.46 10.91
N PHE A 111 11.90 -1.71 12.11
CA PHE A 111 13.05 -2.59 12.32
C PHE A 111 12.70 -3.79 13.20
N PHE A 112 12.38 -3.58 14.48
CA PHE A 112 12.23 -4.69 15.42
C PHE A 112 11.04 -5.60 15.08
N ARG A 113 9.89 -5.03 14.76
CA ARG A 113 8.70 -5.79 14.38
C ARG A 113 8.92 -6.51 13.05
N GLU A 114 9.46 -5.84 12.05
CA GLU A 114 9.74 -6.49 10.75
C GLU A 114 10.71 -7.68 10.88
N HIS A 115 11.76 -7.56 11.71
CA HIS A 115 12.67 -8.67 11.98
C HIS A 115 12.01 -9.78 12.81
N ALA A 116 11.18 -9.43 13.80
CA ALA A 116 10.48 -10.41 14.63
C ALA A 116 9.53 -11.31 13.81
N PHE A 117 9.09 -10.84 12.64
CA PHE A 117 8.25 -11.59 11.72
C PHE A 117 8.99 -12.12 10.49
N ASN A 118 10.32 -11.99 10.43
CA ASN A 118 11.16 -12.40 9.28
C ASN A 118 10.77 -11.71 7.96
N LEU A 119 10.37 -10.44 8.05
CA LEU A 119 9.93 -9.65 6.90
C LEU A 119 10.96 -8.61 6.45
N SER A 120 12.00 -8.37 7.24
CA SER A 120 13.14 -7.53 6.87
C SER A 120 14.45 -8.30 6.89
N THR A 121 15.30 -8.01 5.92
CA THR A 121 16.68 -8.52 5.79
C THR A 121 17.73 -7.45 6.11
N MET A 122 17.30 -6.24 6.47
CA MET A 122 18.20 -5.10 6.63
C MET A 122 19.03 -5.21 7.91
N SER A 123 20.32 -4.92 7.82
CA SER A 123 21.08 -4.58 9.03
C SER A 123 20.54 -3.29 9.67
N LEU A 124 20.67 -3.15 11.00
CA LEU A 124 20.27 -1.91 11.71
C LEU A 124 20.91 -0.67 11.09
N THR A 125 22.18 -0.75 10.69
CA THR A 125 22.88 0.37 10.04
C THR A 125 22.25 0.70 8.69
N GLY A 126 21.97 -0.32 7.86
CA GLY A 126 21.31 -0.12 6.57
C GLY A 126 19.95 0.53 6.74
N TRP A 127 19.14 0.02 7.67
CA TRP A 127 17.83 0.56 7.99
C TRP A 127 17.90 2.03 8.44
N VAL A 128 18.82 2.39 9.33
CA VAL A 128 18.99 3.78 9.79
C VAL A 128 19.42 4.70 8.65
N VAL A 129 20.29 4.24 7.74
CA VAL A 129 20.74 5.02 6.58
C VAL A 129 19.58 5.31 5.64
N GLU A 130 18.80 4.30 5.27
CA GLU A 130 17.64 4.48 4.39
C GLU A 130 16.55 5.30 5.05
N TRP A 131 16.27 5.09 6.34
CA TRP A 131 15.37 5.94 7.12
C TRP A 131 15.82 7.40 7.12
N ALA A 132 17.11 7.67 7.33
CA ALA A 132 17.64 9.03 7.33
C ALA A 132 17.58 9.68 5.94
N MET A 133 17.79 8.90 4.88
CA MET A 133 17.64 9.35 3.49
C MET A 133 16.17 9.68 3.18
N GLN A 134 15.23 8.83 3.59
CA GLN A 134 13.79 9.08 3.45
C GLN A 134 13.35 10.32 4.24
N LEU A 135 13.87 10.51 5.46
CA LEU A 135 13.62 11.71 6.26
C LEU A 135 14.14 12.98 5.56
N LEU A 136 15.33 12.90 4.94
CA LEU A 136 15.91 14.01 4.18
C LEU A 136 15.04 14.37 2.97
N VAL A 137 14.71 13.39 2.12
CA VAL A 137 13.85 13.58 0.94
C VAL A 137 12.49 14.16 1.35
N SER A 138 11.85 13.56 2.35
CA SER A 138 10.55 14.02 2.88
C SER A 138 10.61 15.43 3.46
N THR A 139 11.72 15.78 4.13
CA THR A 139 11.91 17.14 4.68
C THR A 139 12.08 18.16 3.57
N ILE A 140 12.84 17.85 2.51
CA ILE A 140 13.03 18.75 1.36
C ILE A 140 11.70 18.95 0.62
N MET A 141 11.01 17.87 0.29
CA MET A 141 9.71 17.89 -0.38
C MET A 141 8.65 18.61 0.46
N GLY A 142 8.59 18.30 1.76
CA GLY A 142 7.69 18.93 2.71
C GLY A 142 7.98 20.43 2.87
N ALA A 143 9.25 20.84 2.90
CA ALA A 143 9.62 22.25 2.96
C ALA A 143 9.20 23.01 1.69
N LEU A 144 9.37 22.41 0.50
CA LEU A 144 8.91 22.98 -0.75
C LEU A 144 7.38 23.13 -0.77
N PHE A 145 6.66 22.04 -0.48
CA PHE A 145 5.21 22.02 -0.43
C PHE A 145 4.64 23.02 0.57
N LEU A 146 5.06 22.93 1.84
CA LEU A 146 4.52 23.75 2.92
C LEU A 146 4.82 25.23 2.73
N THR A 147 5.92 25.59 2.05
CA THR A 147 6.18 26.97 1.68
C THR A 147 5.09 27.51 0.76
N VAL A 148 4.80 26.80 -0.35
CA VAL A 148 3.73 27.20 -1.29
C VAL A 148 2.36 27.15 -0.60
N PHE A 149 2.10 26.10 0.17
CA PHE A 149 0.85 25.87 0.87
C PHE A 149 0.55 26.99 1.88
N TYR A 150 1.50 27.39 2.73
CA TYR A 150 1.27 28.48 3.69
C TYR A 150 1.19 29.86 3.05
N VAL A 151 1.90 30.09 1.94
CA VAL A 151 1.69 31.31 1.13
C VAL A 151 0.26 31.33 0.61
N MET A 152 -0.23 30.22 0.06
CA MET A 152 -1.61 30.11 -0.40
C MET A 152 -2.60 30.34 0.76
N ILE A 153 -2.38 29.73 1.94
CA ILE A 153 -3.31 29.87 3.09
C ILE A 153 -3.52 31.35 3.42
N ARG A 154 -2.42 32.11 3.45
CA ARG A 154 -2.43 33.55 3.76
C ARG A 154 -3.15 34.37 2.68
N LEU A 155 -3.07 33.96 1.42
CA LEU A 155 -3.72 34.64 0.29
C LEU A 155 -5.22 34.32 0.19
N ALA A 156 -5.58 33.04 0.29
CA ALA A 156 -6.94 32.53 0.09
C ALA A 156 -7.86 32.73 1.30
N LYS A 157 -7.30 32.95 2.51
CA LYS A 157 -8.03 33.26 3.74
C LYS A 157 -9.15 32.26 4.01
N ALA A 158 -10.43 32.66 3.92
CA ALA A 158 -11.56 31.78 4.22
C ALA A 158 -11.69 30.59 3.24
N ALA A 159 -11.16 30.72 2.02
CA ALA A 159 -11.19 29.67 1.01
C ALA A 159 -9.90 28.81 0.99
N TRP A 160 -9.05 28.92 2.02
CA TRP A 160 -7.74 28.25 2.05
C TRP A 160 -7.84 26.73 1.90
N TRP A 161 -8.86 26.08 2.48
CA TRP A 161 -8.98 24.63 2.43
C TRP A 161 -9.20 24.13 1.00
N LEU A 162 -9.95 24.88 0.19
CA LEU A 162 -10.22 24.55 -1.21
C LEU A 162 -9.00 24.78 -2.10
N TRP A 163 -8.40 25.97 -2.02
CA TRP A 163 -7.20 26.29 -2.78
C TRP A 163 -5.98 25.46 -2.32
N GLY A 164 -5.92 25.14 -1.03
CA GLY A 164 -4.94 24.24 -0.44
C GLY A 164 -5.09 22.82 -0.92
N ALA A 165 -6.31 22.30 -1.04
CA ALA A 165 -6.54 21.02 -1.69
C ALA A 165 -6.02 21.04 -3.13
N GLY A 166 -6.31 22.08 -3.91
CA GLY A 166 -5.78 22.22 -5.27
C GLY A 166 -4.25 22.20 -5.33
N ILE A 167 -3.57 22.95 -4.45
CA ILE A 167 -2.10 22.96 -4.36
C ILE A 167 -1.56 21.58 -3.94
N ALA A 168 -2.21 20.92 -2.98
CA ALA A 168 -1.79 19.61 -2.52
C ALA A 168 -1.98 18.53 -3.60
N ILE A 169 -3.07 18.59 -4.36
CA ILE A 169 -3.32 17.70 -5.52
C ILE A 169 -2.25 17.91 -6.60
N VAL A 170 -1.91 19.15 -6.94
CA VAL A 170 -0.82 19.45 -7.89
C VAL A 170 0.51 18.92 -7.38
N PHE A 171 0.80 19.09 -6.08
CA PHE A 171 2.03 18.58 -5.48
C PHE A 171 2.06 17.05 -5.44
N MET A 172 0.93 16.40 -5.19
CA MET A 172 0.78 14.94 -5.25
C MET A 172 1.04 14.42 -6.66
N ALA A 173 0.49 15.07 -7.70
CA ALA A 173 0.77 14.72 -9.08
C ALA A 173 2.27 14.88 -9.42
N PHE A 174 2.88 15.96 -8.94
CA PHE A 174 4.32 16.17 -9.10
C PHE A 174 5.13 15.05 -8.41
N ALA A 175 4.77 14.68 -7.17
CA ALA A 175 5.43 13.60 -6.44
C ALA A 175 5.29 12.24 -7.17
N LEU A 176 4.08 11.91 -7.64
CA LEU A 176 3.82 10.69 -8.41
C LEU A 176 4.65 10.62 -9.69
N LEU A 177 4.87 11.75 -10.37
CA LEU A 177 5.69 11.80 -11.58
C LEU A 177 7.18 11.61 -11.30
N ILE A 178 7.71 12.18 -10.22
CA ILE A 178 9.14 12.13 -9.94
C ILE A 178 9.58 10.88 -9.17
N ALA A 179 8.67 10.24 -8.41
CA ALA A 179 9.03 9.19 -7.48
C ALA A 179 9.71 7.98 -8.16
N PRO A 180 9.15 7.39 -9.24
CA PRO A 180 9.75 6.22 -9.89
C PRO A 180 11.09 6.49 -10.60
N VAL A 181 11.37 7.76 -10.91
CA VAL A 181 12.55 8.16 -11.70
C VAL A 181 13.68 8.67 -10.80
N TYR A 182 13.36 9.35 -9.71
CA TYR A 182 14.35 10.07 -8.90
C TYR A 182 14.37 9.67 -7.42
N ILE A 183 13.29 9.07 -6.90
CA ILE A 183 13.19 8.71 -5.48
C ILE A 183 13.42 7.22 -5.30
N GLU A 184 12.68 6.37 -6.00
CA GLU A 184 12.83 4.90 -5.90
C GLU A 184 14.26 4.43 -6.21
N PRO A 185 14.96 4.96 -7.24
CA PRO A 185 16.35 4.57 -7.51
C PRO A 185 17.37 5.00 -6.44
N LEU A 186 16.97 5.74 -5.40
CA LEU A 186 17.82 5.99 -4.25
C LEU A 186 17.89 4.76 -3.33
N PHE A 187 16.89 3.88 -3.39
CA PHE A 187 16.71 2.76 -2.47
C PHE A 187 16.95 1.39 -3.13
N ASN A 188 16.59 1.26 -4.41
CA ASN A 188 16.68 0.01 -5.15
C ASN A 188 17.27 0.19 -6.54
N ASP A 189 18.00 -0.82 -6.99
CA ASP A 189 18.55 -0.90 -8.33
C ASP A 189 17.55 -1.63 -9.24
N TYR A 190 17.29 -1.05 -10.41
CA TYR A 190 16.39 -1.61 -11.43
C TYR A 190 17.22 -2.11 -12.61
N THR A 191 17.17 -3.40 -12.90
CA THR A 191 17.87 -4.03 -14.02
C THR A 191 16.88 -4.67 -14.99
N PRO A 192 17.16 -4.70 -16.30
CA PRO A 192 16.34 -5.47 -17.23
C PRO A 192 16.32 -6.96 -16.82
N MET A 193 15.14 -7.57 -16.88
CA MET A 193 14.96 -9.00 -16.68
C MET A 193 15.69 -9.77 -17.77
N GLU A 194 16.30 -10.91 -17.43
CA GLU A 194 16.97 -11.77 -18.40
C GLU A 194 15.98 -12.28 -19.47
N GLU A 195 16.47 -12.48 -20.69
CA GLU A 195 15.67 -13.06 -21.77
C GLU A 195 15.29 -14.51 -21.42
N GLY A 196 14.01 -14.85 -21.57
CA GLY A 196 13.48 -16.18 -21.25
C GLY A 196 11.96 -16.24 -21.38
N GLU A 197 11.43 -17.46 -21.27
CA GLU A 197 10.00 -17.77 -21.45
C GLU A 197 9.11 -16.92 -20.54
N LEU A 198 9.44 -16.82 -19.25
CA LEU A 198 8.68 -15.99 -18.30
C LEU A 198 8.63 -14.50 -18.70
N ARG A 199 9.74 -13.92 -19.18
CA ARG A 199 9.76 -12.53 -19.66
C ARG A 199 8.85 -12.38 -20.88
N ASP A 200 8.93 -13.31 -21.81
CA ASP A 200 8.15 -13.29 -23.05
C ASP A 200 6.65 -13.45 -22.76
N ASP A 201 6.27 -14.31 -21.81
CA ASP A 201 4.88 -14.49 -21.37
C ASP A 201 4.32 -13.24 -20.68
N ILE A 202 5.09 -12.60 -19.80
CA ILE A 202 4.72 -11.31 -19.19
C ILE A 202 4.47 -10.26 -20.27
N LEU A 203 5.36 -10.14 -21.26
CA LEU A 203 5.20 -9.20 -22.37
C LEU A 203 4.01 -9.56 -23.25
N ALA A 204 3.73 -10.85 -23.46
CA ALA A 204 2.57 -11.31 -24.22
C ALA A 204 1.25 -10.89 -23.53
N ILE A 205 1.12 -11.06 -22.21
CA ILE A 205 -0.05 -10.59 -21.44
C ILE A 205 -0.15 -9.06 -21.55
N ALA A 206 0.96 -8.35 -21.40
CA ALA A 206 0.99 -6.88 -21.50
C ALA A 206 0.48 -6.40 -22.87
N HIS A 207 1.01 -6.96 -23.96
CA HIS A 207 0.64 -6.60 -25.32
C HIS A 207 -0.80 -6.98 -25.66
N ALA A 208 -1.26 -8.14 -25.19
CA ALA A 208 -2.66 -8.57 -25.36
C ALA A 208 -3.65 -7.60 -24.69
N ASN A 209 -3.22 -6.90 -23.64
CA ASN A 209 -4.02 -5.93 -22.90
C ASN A 209 -3.69 -4.46 -23.27
N GLY A 210 -2.94 -4.24 -24.35
CA GLY A 210 -2.66 -2.91 -24.88
C GLY A 210 -1.70 -2.07 -24.05
N ILE A 211 -0.89 -2.71 -23.19
CA ILE A 211 0.15 -2.06 -22.39
C ILE A 211 1.40 -1.88 -23.27
N PRO A 212 1.82 -0.63 -23.56
CA PRO A 212 2.93 -0.37 -24.46
C PRO A 212 4.26 -0.45 -23.69
N ALA A 213 4.65 -1.67 -23.31
CA ALA A 213 5.91 -1.97 -22.64
C ALA A 213 6.74 -2.93 -23.50
N ASP A 214 8.02 -2.60 -23.68
CA ASP A 214 8.96 -3.42 -24.47
C ASP A 214 9.94 -4.20 -23.60
N ASP A 215 10.01 -3.87 -22.30
CA ASP A 215 10.92 -4.46 -21.34
C ASP A 215 10.25 -4.70 -19.98
N VAL A 216 10.78 -5.70 -19.28
CA VAL A 216 10.44 -6.05 -17.90
C VAL A 216 11.68 -5.82 -17.05
N TYR A 217 11.52 -5.21 -15.88
CA TYR A 217 12.62 -4.89 -14.97
C TYR A 217 12.51 -5.71 -13.68
N VAL A 218 13.66 -6.14 -13.16
CA VAL A 218 13.79 -6.72 -11.82
C VAL A 218 14.39 -5.67 -10.89
N PHE A 219 13.86 -5.55 -9.67
CA PHE A 219 14.43 -4.68 -8.64
C PHE A 219 14.75 -5.41 -7.35
N ASP A 220 15.83 -5.01 -6.68
CA ASP A 220 16.49 -5.73 -5.60
C ASP A 220 15.84 -5.54 -4.22
N VAL A 221 14.58 -5.97 -4.05
CA VAL A 221 13.86 -5.89 -2.77
C VAL A 221 14.48 -6.77 -1.69
N SER A 222 15.15 -7.87 -2.07
CA SER A 222 15.79 -8.80 -1.14
C SER A 222 16.80 -8.15 -0.20
N ARG A 223 17.38 -7.00 -0.58
CA ARG A 223 18.27 -6.20 0.28
C ARG A 223 17.57 -5.58 1.49
N GLN A 224 16.25 -5.45 1.42
CA GLN A 224 15.39 -4.80 2.41
C GLN A 224 14.44 -5.79 3.11
N SER A 225 13.85 -6.69 2.34
CA SER A 225 12.63 -7.40 2.72
C SER A 225 12.53 -8.76 2.04
N ASN A 226 11.88 -9.71 2.73
CA ASN A 226 11.55 -11.02 2.17
C ASN A 226 10.22 -11.02 1.40
N ARG A 227 9.46 -9.92 1.43
CA ARG A 227 8.17 -9.80 0.73
C ARG A 227 8.32 -9.84 -0.77
N ILE A 228 7.32 -10.42 -1.43
CA ILE A 228 7.14 -10.35 -2.88
C ILE A 228 6.37 -9.07 -3.25
N THR A 229 6.73 -8.45 -4.38
CA THR A 229 6.03 -7.27 -4.90
C THR A 229 6.29 -7.09 -6.39
N ALA A 230 5.36 -6.45 -7.08
CA ALA A 230 5.50 -6.02 -8.45
C ALA A 230 4.73 -4.71 -8.65
N ASN A 231 4.95 -4.05 -9.78
CA ASN A 231 4.14 -2.93 -10.20
C ASN A 231 4.16 -2.76 -11.73
N VAL A 232 3.08 -2.21 -12.25
CA VAL A 232 3.03 -1.65 -13.60
C VAL A 232 2.70 -0.18 -13.50
N SER A 233 3.65 0.66 -13.91
CA SER A 233 3.52 2.12 -13.78
C SER A 233 3.96 2.82 -15.07
N GLY A 234 3.46 4.05 -15.28
CA GLY A 234 3.87 4.83 -16.45
C GLY A 234 2.93 5.99 -16.74
N LEU A 235 3.50 7.08 -17.26
CA LEU A 235 2.77 8.25 -17.72
C LEU A 235 3.31 8.67 -19.08
N PHE A 236 2.46 9.22 -19.94
CA PHE A 236 2.89 9.84 -21.22
C PHE A 236 3.76 8.93 -22.12
N GLY A 237 3.49 7.62 -22.14
CA GLY A 237 4.20 6.66 -22.99
C GLY A 237 5.48 6.07 -22.40
N THR A 238 5.75 6.24 -21.10
CA THR A 238 6.90 5.62 -20.41
C THR A 238 6.44 4.51 -19.46
N THR A 239 5.84 3.47 -20.00
CA THR A 239 5.37 2.33 -19.20
C THR A 239 6.55 1.45 -18.77
N ARG A 240 6.57 1.08 -17.48
CA ARG A 240 7.52 0.19 -16.86
C ARG A 240 6.75 -0.95 -16.20
N ILE A 241 7.10 -2.16 -16.59
CA ILE A 241 6.73 -3.39 -15.88
C ILE A 241 7.91 -3.75 -14.98
N ALA A 242 7.68 -3.84 -13.67
CA ALA A 242 8.73 -4.15 -12.71
C ALA A 242 8.26 -5.18 -11.68
N LEU A 243 9.12 -6.14 -11.35
CA LEU A 243 8.89 -7.13 -10.30
C LEU A 243 10.11 -7.29 -9.41
N SER A 244 9.90 -7.66 -8.15
CA SER A 244 11.01 -7.84 -7.22
C SER A 244 11.77 -9.13 -7.52
N ASP A 245 13.07 -9.13 -7.22
CA ASP A 245 13.90 -10.33 -7.17
C ASP A 245 13.30 -11.41 -6.26
N THR A 246 12.73 -11.03 -5.12
CA THR A 246 12.01 -11.92 -4.22
C THR A 246 10.78 -12.57 -4.84
N LEU A 247 10.06 -11.90 -5.75
CA LEU A 247 8.94 -12.51 -6.45
C LEU A 247 9.46 -13.60 -7.40
N VAL A 248 10.49 -13.28 -8.19
CA VAL A 248 11.09 -14.22 -9.14
C VAL A 248 11.69 -15.44 -8.42
N ASP A 249 12.39 -15.23 -7.31
CA ASP A 249 13.14 -16.29 -6.64
C ASP A 249 12.29 -17.20 -5.75
N GLN A 250 11.13 -16.72 -5.29
CA GLN A 250 10.29 -17.45 -4.33
C GLN A 250 9.04 -18.06 -4.96
N THR A 251 8.71 -17.74 -6.21
CA THR A 251 7.45 -18.17 -6.83
C THR A 251 7.67 -18.88 -8.16
N ASP A 252 6.72 -19.74 -8.52
CA ASP A 252 6.72 -20.43 -9.80
C ASP A 252 6.23 -19.50 -10.94
N PRO A 253 6.52 -19.80 -12.22
CA PRO A 253 6.15 -18.93 -13.32
C PRO A 253 4.66 -18.55 -13.37
N ASP A 254 3.75 -19.47 -13.09
CA ASP A 254 2.30 -19.21 -13.06
C ASP A 254 1.88 -18.27 -11.91
N GLU A 255 2.54 -18.37 -10.76
CA GLU A 255 2.41 -17.44 -9.64
C GLU A 255 2.86 -16.02 -10.04
N VAL A 256 4.00 -15.91 -10.74
CA VAL A 256 4.48 -14.64 -11.28
C VAL A 256 3.48 -14.07 -12.28
N LEU A 257 2.99 -14.87 -13.23
CA LEU A 257 2.02 -14.43 -14.23
C LEU A 257 0.69 -13.99 -13.58
N ALA A 258 0.23 -14.68 -12.54
CA ALA A 258 -0.95 -14.28 -11.76
C ALA A 258 -0.76 -12.90 -11.10
N VAL A 259 0.39 -12.66 -10.44
CA VAL A 259 0.73 -11.36 -9.86
C VAL A 259 0.81 -10.29 -10.95
N MET A 260 1.50 -10.57 -12.05
CA MET A 260 1.67 -9.60 -13.13
C MET A 260 0.34 -9.26 -13.82
N GLY A 261 -0.56 -10.23 -14.00
CA GLY A 261 -1.91 -9.98 -14.50
C GLY A 261 -2.68 -9.02 -13.59
N HIS A 262 -2.61 -9.21 -12.28
CA HIS A 262 -3.21 -8.30 -11.29
C HIS A 262 -2.61 -6.88 -11.38
N GLU A 263 -1.28 -6.74 -11.41
CA GLU A 263 -0.62 -5.44 -11.53
C GLU A 263 -0.96 -4.72 -12.85
N MET A 264 -1.08 -5.47 -13.95
CA MET A 264 -1.56 -4.95 -15.23
C MET A 264 -3.01 -4.48 -15.16
N GLY A 265 -3.83 -5.10 -14.33
CA GLY A 265 -5.19 -4.66 -14.04
C GLY A 265 -5.22 -3.24 -13.47
N HIS A 266 -4.35 -2.92 -12.51
CA HIS A 266 -4.24 -1.56 -11.98
C HIS A 266 -3.92 -0.52 -13.06
N TYR A 267 -3.05 -0.87 -14.00
CA TYR A 267 -2.69 0.00 -15.11
C TYR A 267 -3.86 0.18 -16.09
N VAL A 268 -4.45 -0.92 -16.56
CA VAL A 268 -5.49 -0.90 -17.61
C VAL A 268 -6.79 -0.27 -17.12
N LEU A 269 -7.16 -0.54 -15.86
CA LEU A 269 -8.35 0.01 -15.22
C LEU A 269 -8.15 1.45 -14.71
N ASN A 270 -6.98 2.05 -14.95
CA ASN A 270 -6.66 3.43 -14.57
C ASN A 270 -6.76 3.69 -13.05
N HIS A 271 -6.49 2.67 -12.23
CA HIS A 271 -6.62 2.76 -10.77
C HIS A 271 -5.77 3.88 -10.16
N ILE A 272 -4.60 4.20 -10.74
CA ILE A 272 -3.79 5.34 -10.31
C ILE A 272 -4.56 6.68 -10.41
N TRP A 273 -5.34 6.88 -11.48
CA TRP A 273 -6.12 8.10 -11.69
C TRP A 273 -7.37 8.14 -10.82
N GLU A 274 -8.03 7.00 -10.63
CA GLU A 274 -9.17 6.88 -9.73
C GLU A 274 -8.77 7.17 -8.30
N MET A 275 -7.72 6.51 -7.79
CA MET A 275 -7.15 6.78 -6.47
C MET A 275 -6.72 8.24 -6.34
N PHE A 276 -6.10 8.82 -7.38
CA PHE A 276 -5.73 10.23 -7.38
C PHE A 276 -6.93 11.15 -7.17
N VAL A 277 -8.06 10.87 -7.83
CA VAL A 277 -9.30 11.65 -7.66
C VAL A 277 -9.92 11.40 -6.29
N TYR A 278 -10.08 10.14 -5.87
CA TYR A 278 -10.72 9.79 -4.60
C TYR A 278 -9.92 10.34 -3.40
N PHE A 279 -8.61 10.17 -3.38
CA PHE A 279 -7.76 10.72 -2.32
C PHE A 279 -7.62 12.24 -2.41
N GLY A 280 -7.69 12.83 -3.60
CA GLY A 280 -7.80 14.29 -3.75
C GLY A 280 -9.07 14.86 -3.12
N VAL A 281 -10.22 14.20 -3.34
CA VAL A 281 -11.49 14.56 -2.70
C VAL A 281 -11.43 14.34 -1.19
N LEU A 282 -10.92 13.19 -0.74
CA LEU A 282 -10.78 12.87 0.68
C LEU A 282 -9.89 13.90 1.40
N LEU A 283 -8.79 14.32 0.76
CA LEU A 283 -7.90 15.36 1.27
C LEU A 283 -8.60 16.73 1.35
N ALA A 284 -9.39 17.11 0.33
CA ALA A 284 -10.20 18.33 0.36
C ALA A 284 -11.18 18.34 1.54
N LEU A 285 -11.86 17.21 1.77
CA LEU A 285 -12.75 17.04 2.94
C LEU A 285 -11.95 17.12 4.25
N GLY A 286 -10.76 16.52 4.31
CA GLY A 286 -9.88 16.58 5.46
C GLY A 286 -9.40 17.99 5.79
N LEU A 287 -9.04 18.79 4.79
CA LEU A 287 -8.67 20.20 4.98
C LEU A 287 -9.87 21.05 5.42
N ALA A 288 -11.07 20.79 4.89
CA ALA A 288 -12.29 21.46 5.32
C ALA A 288 -12.65 21.11 6.78
N PHE A 289 -12.53 19.84 7.16
CA PHE A 289 -12.66 19.39 8.55
C PHE A 289 -11.62 20.05 9.45
N ALA A 290 -10.36 20.09 9.02
CA ALA A 290 -9.26 20.68 9.76
C ALA A 290 -9.45 22.19 9.96
N ASP A 291 -10.03 22.92 9.01
CA ASP A 291 -10.36 24.35 9.20
C ASP A 291 -11.29 24.57 10.40
N GLY A 292 -12.35 23.76 10.53
CA GLY A 292 -13.28 23.81 11.65
C GLY A 292 -12.62 23.43 12.98
N LEU A 293 -11.96 22.27 13.02
CA LEU A 293 -11.33 21.75 14.23
C LEU A 293 -10.17 22.63 14.71
N PHE A 294 -9.37 23.15 13.78
CA PHE A 294 -8.29 24.08 14.09
C PHE A 294 -8.82 25.37 14.72
N LYS A 295 -9.88 25.98 14.15
CA LYS A 295 -10.49 27.19 14.72
C LYS A 295 -11.00 26.97 16.13
N TRP A 296 -11.66 25.83 16.37
CA TRP A 296 -12.14 25.46 17.70
C TRP A 296 -10.97 25.30 18.70
N ALA A 297 -9.96 24.51 18.34
CA ALA A 297 -8.82 24.26 19.21
C ALA A 297 -7.98 25.53 19.46
N ASN A 298 -7.79 26.36 18.42
CA ASN A 298 -7.07 27.62 18.54
C ASN A 298 -7.83 28.65 19.41
N MET A 299 -9.17 28.63 19.42
CA MET A 299 -9.95 29.46 20.34
C MET A 299 -9.72 29.06 21.80
N ALA A 300 -9.64 27.77 22.08
CA ALA A 300 -9.45 27.24 23.44
C ALA A 300 -8.00 27.38 23.93
N PHE A 301 -7.02 27.04 23.09
CA PHE A 301 -5.62 26.83 23.50
C PHE A 301 -4.60 27.67 22.72
N GLY A 302 -5.02 28.37 21.66
CA GLY A 302 -4.11 29.11 20.76
C GLY A 302 -3.28 30.17 21.48
N LYS A 303 -3.87 30.86 22.46
CA LYS A 303 -3.15 31.85 23.28
C LYS A 303 -2.00 31.25 24.08
N SER A 304 -2.20 30.07 24.69
CA SER A 304 -1.14 29.38 25.44
C SER A 304 -0.05 28.83 24.52
N TRP A 305 -0.42 28.34 23.34
CA TRP A 305 0.52 27.83 22.34
C TRP A 305 1.23 28.96 21.56
N GLY A 306 0.69 30.18 21.59
CA GLY A 306 1.16 31.32 20.82
C GLY A 306 0.96 31.15 19.31
N VAL A 307 -0.08 30.43 18.93
CA VAL A 307 -0.58 30.28 17.56
C VAL A 307 -1.58 31.39 17.29
N LYS A 308 -1.36 32.18 16.23
CA LYS A 308 -2.19 33.33 15.90
C LYS A 308 -3.45 32.91 15.14
N ASP A 309 -3.26 32.26 14.00
CA ASP A 309 -4.30 31.80 13.08
C ASP A 309 -3.77 30.65 12.21
N ILE A 310 -4.58 30.16 11.26
CA ILE A 310 -4.22 29.04 10.38
C ILE A 310 -3.03 29.34 9.45
N GLY A 311 -2.77 30.62 9.13
CA GLY A 311 -1.64 31.06 8.32
C GLY A 311 -0.33 31.19 9.11
N ASP A 312 -0.39 31.01 10.42
CA ASP A 312 0.76 30.96 11.31
C ASP A 312 1.43 29.59 11.24
N ILE A 313 2.69 29.54 10.81
CA ILE A 313 3.43 28.28 10.65
C ILE A 313 3.63 27.57 12.00
N ALA A 314 3.62 28.30 13.12
CA ALA A 314 3.64 27.67 14.45
C ALA A 314 2.40 26.83 14.75
N GLY A 315 1.31 27.01 13.97
CA GLY A 315 0.11 26.19 14.01
C GLY A 315 0.23 24.87 13.25
N LEU A 316 1.33 24.61 12.51
CA LEU A 316 1.50 23.36 11.74
C LEU A 316 1.28 22.09 12.57
N PRO A 317 1.82 21.93 13.80
CA PRO A 317 1.54 20.75 14.61
C PRO A 317 0.04 20.58 14.91
N LEU A 318 -0.69 21.68 15.12
CA LEU A 318 -2.14 21.64 15.35
C LEU A 318 -2.89 21.24 14.07
N LEU A 319 -2.48 21.75 12.91
CA LEU A 319 -3.05 21.35 11.63
C LEU A 319 -2.81 19.85 11.36
N SER A 320 -1.58 19.36 11.60
CA SER A 320 -1.25 17.94 11.51
C SER A 320 -2.12 17.10 12.43
N ALA A 321 -2.29 17.52 13.70
CA ALA A 321 -3.16 16.81 14.65
C ALA A 321 -4.62 16.74 14.18
N CYS A 322 -5.15 17.83 13.59
CA CYS A 322 -6.51 17.83 13.05
C CYS A 322 -6.66 16.82 11.90
N LEU A 323 -5.67 16.75 11.01
CA LEU A 323 -5.65 15.78 9.91
C LEU A 323 -5.46 14.35 10.41
N THR A 324 -4.65 14.12 11.43
CA THR A 324 -4.53 12.80 12.09
C THR A 324 -5.88 12.30 12.59
N VAL A 325 -6.66 13.16 13.27
CA VAL A 325 -8.01 12.78 13.74
C VAL A 325 -8.91 12.44 12.55
N PHE A 326 -8.89 13.25 11.49
CA PHE A 326 -9.69 13.00 10.30
C PHE A 326 -9.36 11.63 9.67
N PHE A 327 -8.08 11.38 9.37
CA PHE A 327 -7.66 10.16 8.68
C PHE A 327 -7.82 8.89 9.53
N LEU A 328 -7.73 9.01 10.86
CA LEU A 328 -8.07 7.91 11.77
C LEU A 328 -9.57 7.54 11.67
N VAL A 329 -10.45 8.55 11.63
CA VAL A 329 -11.91 8.30 11.54
C VAL A 329 -12.30 7.81 10.15
N THR A 330 -11.61 8.28 9.11
CA THR A 330 -11.89 7.88 7.72
C THR A 330 -11.09 6.67 7.25
N THR A 331 -10.40 5.96 8.14
CA THR A 331 -9.64 4.74 7.78
C THR A 331 -10.49 3.72 7.01
N PRO A 332 -11.74 3.38 7.40
CA PRO A 332 -12.56 2.45 6.63
C PRO A 332 -12.89 2.95 5.21
N VAL A 333 -13.02 4.27 5.03
CA VAL A 333 -13.27 4.87 3.70
C VAL A 333 -12.04 4.75 2.83
N TYR A 334 -10.86 5.05 3.38
CA TYR A 334 -9.58 4.88 2.70
C TYR A 334 -9.38 3.43 2.27
N ASN A 335 -9.54 2.49 3.21
CA ASN A 335 -9.40 1.06 2.97
C ASN A 335 -10.38 0.56 1.92
N ARG A 336 -11.64 1.02 1.95
CA ARG A 336 -12.65 0.59 0.97
C ARG A 336 -12.36 1.07 -0.45
N ILE A 337 -11.77 2.26 -0.61
CA ILE A 337 -11.32 2.75 -1.92
C ILE A 337 -10.28 1.77 -2.49
N VAL A 338 -9.23 1.48 -1.72
CA VAL A 338 -8.17 0.56 -2.15
C VAL A 338 -8.74 -0.84 -2.42
N TYR A 339 -9.53 -1.38 -1.48
CA TYR A 339 -10.13 -2.71 -1.59
C TYR A 339 -10.91 -2.92 -2.90
N THR A 340 -11.62 -1.88 -3.33
CA THR A 340 -12.43 -1.96 -4.56
C THR A 340 -11.52 -2.09 -5.79
N ASN A 341 -10.47 -1.27 -5.87
CA ASN A 341 -9.48 -1.35 -6.94
C ASN A 341 -8.72 -2.69 -6.91
N GLU A 342 -8.38 -3.21 -5.73
CA GLU A 342 -7.75 -4.53 -5.58
C GLU A 342 -8.66 -5.66 -6.10
N ALA A 343 -9.94 -5.65 -5.73
CA ALA A 343 -10.91 -6.66 -6.19
C ALA A 343 -11.15 -6.60 -7.72
N GLU A 344 -11.11 -5.40 -8.30
CA GLU A 344 -11.21 -5.21 -9.76
C GLU A 344 -9.95 -5.71 -10.48
N ALA A 345 -8.77 -5.41 -9.93
CA ALA A 345 -7.48 -5.87 -10.47
C ALA A 345 -7.33 -7.39 -10.37
N ASP A 346 -7.83 -7.99 -9.29
CA ASP A 346 -7.88 -9.43 -9.07
C ASP A 346 -8.66 -10.16 -10.18
N ILE A 347 -9.90 -9.73 -10.48
CA ILE A 347 -10.70 -10.31 -11.56
C ILE A 347 -10.07 -10.02 -12.94
N PHE A 348 -9.50 -8.84 -13.13
CA PHE A 348 -8.77 -8.53 -14.37
C PHE A 348 -7.61 -9.51 -14.56
N GLY A 349 -6.80 -9.70 -13.53
CA GLY A 349 -5.61 -10.56 -13.54
C GLY A 349 -5.96 -12.02 -13.86
N LEU A 350 -7.01 -12.56 -13.26
CA LEU A 350 -7.53 -13.89 -13.58
C LEU A 350 -7.93 -14.00 -15.05
N ASN A 351 -8.62 -12.99 -15.60
CA ASN A 351 -9.02 -13.00 -17.01
C ASN A 351 -7.85 -12.86 -17.97
N SER A 352 -6.81 -12.11 -17.61
CA SER A 352 -5.66 -11.83 -18.47
C SER A 352 -4.59 -12.92 -18.42
N ALA A 353 -4.22 -13.38 -17.23
CA ALA A 353 -3.17 -14.37 -17.03
C ALA A 353 -3.71 -15.80 -17.14
N ARG A 354 -4.98 -16.01 -16.77
CA ARG A 354 -5.64 -17.33 -16.73
C ARG A 354 -5.00 -18.33 -15.76
N GLU A 355 -4.30 -17.87 -14.72
CA GLU A 355 -3.60 -18.71 -13.74
C GLU A 355 -4.33 -18.78 -12.38
N PRO A 356 -5.50 -19.43 -12.25
CA PRO A 356 -6.29 -19.42 -11.01
C PRO A 356 -5.58 -20.16 -9.85
N ASP A 357 -4.88 -21.26 -10.14
CA ASP A 357 -4.16 -22.01 -9.10
C ASP A 357 -2.89 -21.27 -8.64
N GLY A 358 -2.16 -20.63 -9.57
CA GLY A 358 -1.04 -19.74 -9.23
C GLY A 358 -1.50 -18.53 -8.42
N PHE A 359 -2.68 -17.98 -8.73
CA PHE A 359 -3.29 -16.90 -7.95
C PHE A 359 -3.64 -17.36 -6.53
N ALA A 360 -4.17 -18.57 -6.37
CA ALA A 360 -4.49 -19.14 -5.07
C ALA A 360 -3.22 -19.40 -4.22
N THR A 361 -2.16 -19.96 -4.81
CA THR A 361 -0.90 -20.20 -4.07
C THR A 361 -0.19 -18.89 -3.71
N VAL A 362 -0.24 -17.86 -4.57
CA VAL A 362 0.24 -16.51 -4.22
C VAL A 362 -0.54 -15.93 -3.04
N ALA A 363 -1.87 -16.06 -3.02
CA ALA A 363 -2.68 -15.61 -1.88
C ALA A 363 -2.27 -16.29 -0.57
N LEU A 364 -1.91 -17.59 -0.62
CA LEU A 364 -1.34 -18.32 0.51
C LEU A 364 0.06 -17.83 0.88
N ARG A 365 0.95 -17.52 -0.09
CA ARG A 365 2.28 -16.97 0.21
C ARG A 365 2.20 -15.59 0.87
N LEU A 366 1.30 -14.74 0.40
CA LEU A 366 1.02 -13.43 0.97
C LEU A 366 0.45 -13.53 2.40
N SER A 367 -0.04 -14.70 2.80
CA SER A 367 -0.50 -14.92 4.17
C SER A 367 0.60 -14.70 5.21
N SER A 368 1.88 -14.81 4.85
CA SER A 368 3.01 -14.49 5.74
C SER A 368 2.91 -13.13 6.44
N TYR A 369 2.20 -12.17 5.85
CA TYR A 369 1.95 -10.84 6.42
C TYR A 369 0.53 -10.32 6.17
N ARG A 370 -0.41 -11.18 5.74
CA ARG A 370 -1.82 -10.83 5.53
C ARG A 370 -2.71 -11.91 6.15
N LYS A 371 -3.52 -11.54 7.14
CA LYS A 371 -4.46 -12.48 7.77
C LYS A 371 -5.38 -13.09 6.72
N ILE A 372 -5.43 -14.41 6.68
CA ILE A 372 -6.08 -15.15 5.58
C ILE A 372 -7.61 -15.15 5.70
N GLU A 373 -8.14 -15.34 6.91
CA GLU A 373 -9.56 -15.48 7.20
C GLU A 373 -9.97 -14.50 8.31
N PRO A 374 -10.16 -13.21 7.97
CA PRO A 374 -10.74 -12.24 8.88
C PRO A 374 -12.25 -12.47 9.08
N SER A 375 -12.78 -11.97 10.19
CA SER A 375 -14.21 -11.74 10.29
C SER A 375 -14.66 -10.62 9.34
N ALA A 376 -15.93 -10.61 8.95
CA ALA A 376 -16.48 -9.57 8.07
C ALA A 376 -16.31 -8.14 8.63
N TRP A 377 -16.28 -7.98 9.95
CA TRP A 377 -16.00 -6.70 10.61
C TRP A 377 -14.54 -6.27 10.41
N GLU A 378 -13.60 -7.20 10.59
CA GLU A 378 -12.18 -6.92 10.39
C GLU A 378 -11.92 -6.52 8.95
N GLU A 379 -12.46 -7.29 7.99
CA GLU A 379 -12.30 -7.00 6.56
C GLU A 379 -12.89 -5.64 6.17
N PHE A 380 -14.05 -5.27 6.73
CA PHE A 380 -14.65 -3.96 6.43
C PHE A 380 -13.84 -2.77 6.96
N VAL A 381 -13.18 -2.90 8.11
CA VAL A 381 -12.52 -1.76 8.79
C VAL A 381 -11.04 -1.69 8.50
N PHE A 382 -10.33 -2.82 8.51
CA PHE A 382 -8.87 -2.84 8.54
C PHE A 382 -8.23 -3.30 7.24
N PHE A 383 -8.97 -3.97 6.36
CA PHE A 383 -8.42 -4.51 5.12
C PHE A 383 -8.57 -3.50 3.99
N ASP A 384 -7.43 -3.13 3.42
CA ASP A 384 -7.32 -2.40 2.15
C ASP A 384 -7.26 -3.35 0.94
N HIS A 385 -7.06 -4.65 1.14
CA HIS A 385 -7.10 -5.68 0.10
C HIS A 385 -8.11 -6.79 0.47
N PRO A 386 -8.72 -7.48 -0.51
CA PRO A 386 -9.46 -8.71 -0.25
C PRO A 386 -8.64 -9.71 0.56
N SER A 387 -9.30 -10.40 1.50
CA SER A 387 -8.64 -11.41 2.32
C SER A 387 -8.09 -12.56 1.47
N GLY A 388 -7.11 -13.30 1.98
CA GLY A 388 -6.57 -14.47 1.27
C GLY A 388 -7.67 -15.51 0.97
N HIS A 389 -8.61 -15.71 1.89
CA HIS A 389 -9.82 -16.48 1.63
C HIS A 389 -10.61 -15.94 0.43
N SER A 390 -10.96 -14.65 0.44
CA SER A 390 -11.73 -14.02 -0.65
C SER A 390 -11.05 -14.18 -2.01
N ARG A 391 -9.71 -14.06 -2.04
CA ARG A 391 -8.89 -14.21 -3.25
C ARG A 391 -8.84 -15.65 -3.76
N VAL A 392 -8.62 -16.62 -2.88
CA VAL A 392 -8.64 -18.06 -3.24
C VAL A 392 -10.03 -18.47 -3.71
N ALA A 393 -11.09 -18.07 -2.99
CA ALA A 393 -12.48 -18.34 -3.37
C ALA A 393 -12.80 -17.82 -4.77
N MET A 394 -12.49 -16.55 -5.02
CA MET A 394 -12.71 -15.93 -6.32
C MET A 394 -11.92 -16.61 -7.45
N ALA A 395 -10.68 -17.04 -7.20
CA ALA A 395 -9.90 -17.77 -8.20
C ALA A 395 -10.52 -19.13 -8.55
N MET A 396 -11.01 -19.87 -7.53
CA MET A 396 -11.67 -21.16 -7.74
C MET A 396 -13.05 -21.02 -8.40
N ASP A 397 -13.83 -20.01 -8.03
CA ASP A 397 -15.08 -19.66 -8.69
C ASP A 397 -14.86 -19.30 -10.17
N TRP A 398 -13.81 -18.52 -10.45
CA TRP A 398 -13.42 -18.20 -11.81
C TRP A 398 -13.06 -19.47 -12.60
N LYS A 399 -12.25 -20.37 -12.02
CA LYS A 399 -11.86 -21.64 -12.63
C LYS A 399 -13.10 -22.49 -12.96
N ALA A 400 -14.01 -22.66 -12.00
CA ALA A 400 -15.27 -23.38 -12.20
C ALA A 400 -16.06 -22.82 -13.40
N GLY A 401 -16.23 -21.49 -13.45
CA GLY A 401 -16.94 -20.84 -14.54
C GLY A 401 -16.28 -21.01 -15.91
N GLN A 402 -14.94 -21.03 -15.99
CA GLN A 402 -14.23 -21.29 -17.26
C GLN A 402 -14.41 -22.74 -17.72
N LEU A 403 -14.33 -23.71 -16.80
CA LEU A 403 -14.51 -25.12 -17.09
C LEU A 403 -15.95 -25.40 -17.57
N ASP A 404 -16.95 -24.78 -16.94
CA ASP A 404 -18.35 -24.85 -17.38
C ASP A 404 -18.57 -24.28 -18.80
N MET A 405 -17.73 -23.31 -19.21
CA MET A 405 -17.72 -22.77 -20.58
C MET A 405 -16.92 -23.62 -21.57
N GLY A 406 -16.32 -24.74 -21.13
CA GLY A 406 -15.55 -25.66 -21.97
C GLY A 406 -14.10 -25.25 -22.19
N ALA A 407 -13.53 -24.41 -21.32
CA ALA A 407 -12.09 -24.21 -21.30
C ALA A 407 -11.37 -25.50 -20.86
N ASP A 408 -10.17 -25.73 -21.38
CA ASP A 408 -9.31 -26.79 -20.88
C ASP A 408 -8.84 -26.46 -19.46
N ASP A 409 -8.81 -27.46 -18.58
CA ASP A 409 -8.22 -27.31 -17.27
C ASP A 409 -6.70 -27.22 -17.40
N GLN A 410 -6.14 -26.06 -17.08
CA GLN A 410 -4.69 -25.83 -17.14
C GLN A 410 -3.94 -26.64 -16.08
N THR A 411 -4.64 -27.04 -15.01
CA THR A 411 -4.14 -27.73 -13.82
C THR A 411 -5.22 -28.71 -13.35
N ALA A 412 -5.30 -29.85 -14.05
CA ALA A 412 -6.31 -30.89 -13.81
C ALA A 412 -6.35 -31.38 -12.35
N ASP A 413 -5.22 -31.30 -11.66
CA ASP A 413 -5.13 -31.46 -10.20
C ASP A 413 -4.83 -30.08 -9.58
N LEU A 414 -5.52 -29.74 -8.49
CA LEU A 414 -5.23 -28.55 -7.68
C LEU A 414 -3.76 -28.56 -7.23
N ARG A 415 -3.13 -27.39 -7.17
CA ARG A 415 -1.73 -27.22 -6.72
C ARG A 415 -1.57 -27.29 -5.19
N ILE A 416 -2.14 -28.31 -4.56
CA ILE A 416 -2.12 -28.49 -3.10
C ILE A 416 -0.72 -28.83 -2.59
N ASP A 417 0.06 -29.59 -3.35
CA ASP A 417 1.46 -29.88 -3.05
C ASP A 417 2.31 -28.60 -2.94
N ARG A 418 2.11 -27.65 -3.87
CA ARG A 418 2.74 -26.34 -3.83
C ARG A 418 2.25 -25.52 -2.64
N ALA A 419 0.95 -25.55 -2.34
CA ALA A 419 0.37 -24.88 -1.19
C ALA A 419 0.91 -25.41 0.15
N GLU A 420 1.13 -26.72 0.28
CA GLU A 420 1.79 -27.36 1.42
C GLU A 420 3.27 -26.97 1.52
N GLN A 421 3.97 -26.87 0.39
CA GLN A 421 5.35 -26.37 0.36
C GLN A 421 5.43 -24.93 0.87
N ILE A 422 4.53 -24.05 0.42
CA ILE A 422 4.45 -22.66 0.91
C ILE A 422 4.24 -22.64 2.42
N ALA A 423 3.29 -23.42 2.93
CA ALA A 423 3.05 -23.49 4.38
C ALA A 423 4.31 -23.93 5.15
N ALA A 424 5.02 -24.94 4.65
CA ALA A 424 6.27 -25.40 5.25
C ALA A 424 7.40 -24.35 5.19
N GLU A 425 7.51 -23.59 4.09
CA GLU A 425 8.44 -22.46 3.96
C GLU A 425 8.13 -21.37 5.00
N LEU A 426 6.85 -21.05 5.19
CA LEU A 426 6.38 -20.09 6.18
C LEU A 426 6.65 -20.55 7.61
N GLU A 427 6.48 -21.84 7.91
CA GLU A 427 6.82 -22.40 9.23
C GLU A 427 8.33 -22.39 9.48
N ALA A 428 9.14 -22.76 8.50
CA ALA A 428 10.60 -22.78 8.61
C ALA A 428 11.15 -21.38 8.89
N ALA A 429 10.64 -20.37 8.18
CA ALA A 429 10.94 -18.96 8.39
C ALA A 429 10.65 -18.43 9.80
N ASN A 430 9.91 -19.19 10.61
CA ASN A 430 9.53 -18.82 11.98
C ASN A 430 10.44 -19.43 13.05
N SER A 431 11.30 -20.38 12.67
CA SER A 431 12.15 -21.13 13.59
C SER A 431 13.55 -20.54 13.80
N ASP A 432 13.92 -19.56 12.97
CA ASP A 432 15.13 -18.74 13.05
C ASP A 432 14.85 -17.39 13.75
#